data_AF-A0A2P1P9L9-F1
#
_entry.id   AF-A0A2P1P9L9-F1
#
_cell.length_a   1.000
_cell.length_b   1.000
_cell.length_c   1.000
_cell.angle_alpha   90.00
_cell.angle_beta   90.00
_cell.angle_gamma   90.00
#
_symmetry.space_group_name_H-M   'P 1'
#
loop_
_entity.id
_entity.type
_entity.pdbx_description
1 polymer ?
#
loop_
_entity_poly.entity_id
_entity_poly.type
_entity_poly.pdbx_seq_one_letter_code
_entity_poly.pdbx_strand_id
1 'polypeptide(L)' 'MRVTYLCTPEPSVPGLVIKDISPEVAAENVLLTDVFYGDPVDRIIVATTKVYGATLITRDQKILSWADQGDIRVTRG' A
#
# COMPACT_ATOMS: atom_id res chain seq x y z
N MET A 1 25.52 11.12 4.63
CA MET A 1 25.09 9.82 5.16
C MET A 1 24.58 9.00 3.98
N ARG A 2 25.30 7.96 3.56
CA ARG A 2 24.92 7.14 2.39
C ARG A 2 24.48 5.79 2.94
N VAL A 3 23.17 5.54 2.94
CA VAL A 3 22.62 4.24 3.33
C VAL A 3 22.68 3.37 2.08
N THR A 4 23.58 2.39 2.07
CA THR A 4 23.70 1.43 0.97
C THR A 4 22.83 0.22 1.31
N TYR A 5 21.69 0.07 0.64
CA TYR A 5 20.89 -1.15 0.74
C TYR A 5 21.56 -2.25 -0.08
N LEU A 6 22.01 -3.33 0.59
CA LEU A 6 22.32 -4.59 -0.07
C LEU A 6 21.01 -5.33 -0.31
N CYS A 7 20.22 -4.88 -1.29
CA CYS A 7 19.06 -5.61 -1.74
C CYS A 7 19.51 -6.57 -2.85
N THR A 8 19.26 -7.86 -2.68
CA THR A 8 19.41 -8.87 -3.74
C THR A 8 18.57 -8.45 -4.96
N PRO A 9 18.96 -8.82 -6.20
CA PRO A 9 18.13 -8.51 -7.36
C PRO A 9 16.72 -9.03 -7.13
N GLU A 10 15.75 -8.13 -7.25
CA GLU A 10 14.34 -8.45 -7.11
C GLU A 10 13.95 -9.57 -8.08
N PRO A 11 13.06 -10.51 -7.69
CA PRO A 11 12.57 -11.52 -8.61
C PRO A 11 11.91 -10.82 -9.80
N SER A 12 12.55 -10.90 -10.98
CA SER A 12 12.06 -10.29 -12.21
C SER A 12 10.90 -11.13 -12.76
N VAL A 13 9.70 -10.91 -12.23
CA VAL A 13 8.47 -11.47 -12.78
C VAL A 13 7.97 -10.51 -13.88
N PRO A 14 7.84 -10.94 -15.14
CA PRO A 14 7.33 -10.08 -16.20
C PRO A 14 5.95 -9.52 -15.85
N GLY A 15 5.79 -8.20 -15.93
CA GLY A 15 4.54 -7.51 -15.55
C GLY A 15 4.39 -7.21 -14.06
N LEU A 16 5.34 -7.61 -13.21
CA LEU A 16 5.41 -7.19 -11.81
C LEU A 16 6.37 -6.00 -11.67
N VAL A 17 5.91 -4.92 -11.03
CA VAL A 17 6.73 -3.76 -10.68
C VAL A 17 6.70 -3.62 -9.17
N ILE A 18 7.86 -3.73 -8.53
CA ILE A 18 7.98 -3.50 -7.09
C ILE A 18 8.01 -1.98 -6.85
N LYS A 19 7.29 -1.55 -5.81
CA LYS A 19 7.27 -0.16 -5.35
C LYS A 19 7.91 -0.10 -3.97
N ASP A 20 8.87 0.79 -3.83
CA ASP A 20 9.45 1.12 -2.54
C ASP A 20 8.41 1.76 -1.62
N ILE A 21 8.62 1.61 -0.31
CA ILE A 21 7.97 2.43 0.71
C ILE A 21 8.66 3.79 0.69
N SER A 22 8.21 4.67 -0.21
CA SER A 22 8.76 6.01 -0.36
C SER A 22 8.40 6.90 0.85
N PRO A 23 9.08 8.05 1.05
CA PRO A 23 8.70 9.01 2.09
C PRO A 23 7.22 9.43 2.01
N GLU A 24 6.68 9.56 0.79
CA GLU A 24 5.27 9.88 0.55
C GLU A 24 4.34 8.77 1.02
N VAL A 25 4.68 7.50 0.74
CA VAL A 25 3.93 6.33 1.25
C VAL A 25 3.99 6.27 2.78
N ALA A 26 5.17 6.50 3.36
CA ALA A 26 5.36 6.50 4.80
C ALA A 26 4.56 7.62 5.48
N ALA A 27 4.50 8.81 4.89
CA ALA A 27 3.69 9.92 5.36
C ALA A 27 2.20 9.63 5.23
N GLU A 28 1.75 9.12 4.07
CA GLU A 28 0.33 8.81 3.87
C GLU A 28 -0.15 7.72 4.85
N ASN A 29 0.67 6.70 5.14
CA ASN A 29 0.38 5.65 6.13
C ASN A 29 -0.01 6.25 7.49
N VAL A 30 0.72 7.24 8.00
CA VAL A 30 0.38 7.86 9.29
C VAL A 30 -0.82 8.81 9.23
N LEU A 31 -1.16 9.31 8.04
CA LEU A 31 -2.30 10.21 7.82
C LEU A 31 -3.63 9.47 7.57
N LEU A 32 -3.60 8.16 7.35
CA LEU A 32 -4.82 7.34 7.26
C LEU A 32 -5.63 7.49 8.55
N THR A 33 -6.90 7.88 8.40
CA THR A 33 -7.83 8.18 9.50
C THR A 33 -7.96 7.01 10.47
N ASP A 34 -8.15 7.31 11.76
CA ASP A 34 -8.22 6.32 12.86
C ASP A 34 -9.33 5.25 12.70
N VAL A 35 -10.24 5.41 11.73
CA VAL A 35 -11.28 4.42 11.42
C VAL A 35 -10.68 3.15 10.78
N PHE A 36 -9.46 3.22 10.24
CA PHE A 36 -8.78 2.07 9.64
C PHE A 36 -7.95 1.30 10.67
N TYR A 37 -8.60 0.38 11.39
CA TYR A 37 -7.95 -0.59 12.29
C TYR A 37 -7.32 -1.76 11.51
N GLY A 38 -6.40 -1.46 10.59
CA GLY A 38 -5.52 -2.44 9.95
C GLY A 38 -4.23 -2.66 10.73
N ASP A 39 -3.52 -3.75 10.49
CA ASP A 39 -2.16 -3.88 11.00
C ASP A 39 -1.22 -2.88 10.28
N PRO A 40 0.03 -2.66 10.76
CA PRO A 40 0.94 -1.71 10.11
C PRO A 40 1.19 -1.99 8.62
N VAL A 41 1.10 -3.24 8.17
CA VAL A 41 1.30 -3.65 6.78
C VAL A 41 0.08 -3.29 5.93
N ASP A 42 -1.13 -3.53 6.44
CA ASP A 42 -2.38 -3.13 5.77
C ASP A 42 -2.39 -1.63 5.48
N ARG A 43 -1.94 -0.82 6.45
CA ARG A 43 -1.87 0.64 6.31
C ARG A 43 -0.88 1.06 5.23
N ILE A 44 0.27 0.39 5.14
CA ILE A 44 1.25 0.64 4.08
C ILE A 44 0.69 0.28 2.69
N ILE A 45 -0.05 -0.84 2.58
CA ILE A 45 -0.66 -1.26 1.31
C ILE A 45 -1.70 -0.23 0.83
N VAL A 46 -2.57 0.22 1.73
CA VAL A 46 -3.59 1.23 1.43
C VAL A 46 -2.96 2.58 1.09
N ALA A 47 -1.99 3.03 1.88
CA ALA A 47 -1.24 4.27 1.63
C ALA A 47 -0.54 4.23 0.27
N THR A 48 0.11 3.12 -0.07
CA THR A 48 0.73 2.91 -1.38
C THR A 48 -0.32 3.03 -2.49
N THR A 49 -1.46 2.36 -2.33
CA THR A 49 -2.56 2.43 -3.31
C THR A 49 -3.02 3.87 -3.53
N LYS A 50 -3.16 4.65 -2.45
CA LYS A 50 -3.60 6.04 -2.49
C LYS A 50 -2.57 6.96 -3.16
N VAL A 51 -1.29 6.87 -2.77
CA VAL A 51 -0.18 7.64 -3.34
C VAL A 51 -0.07 7.44 -4.85
N TYR A 52 -0.20 6.19 -5.32
CA TYR A 52 -0.11 5.88 -6.75
C TYR A 52 -1.45 6.01 -7.50
N GLY A 53 -2.54 6.36 -6.81
CA GLY A 53 -3.87 6.39 -7.41
C GLY A 53 -4.24 5.07 -8.08
N ALA A 54 -3.83 3.94 -7.50
CA ALA A 54 -4.04 2.59 -8.04
C ALA A 54 -5.40 2.02 -7.64
N THR A 55 -5.71 0.82 -8.12
CA THR A 55 -6.84 0.01 -7.65
C THR A 55 -6.29 -1.15 -6.84
N LEU A 56 -6.67 -1.26 -5.57
CA LEU A 56 -6.24 -2.36 -4.72
C LEU A 56 -7.11 -3.60 -4.97
N ILE A 57 -6.47 -4.70 -5.38
CA ILE A 57 -7.11 -6.00 -5.53
C ILE A 57 -6.81 -6.81 -4.27
N THR A 58 -7.85 -7.18 -3.50
CA THR A 58 -7.69 -7.94 -2.26
C THR A 58 -8.90 -8.82 -1.96
N ARG A 59 -8.69 -9.88 -1.18
CA ARG A 59 -9.75 -10.68 -0.55
C ARG A 59 -10.01 -10.31 0.90
N ASP A 60 -9.21 -9.39 1.45
CA ASP A 60 -9.37 -8.93 2.82
C ASP A 60 -10.68 -8.14 2.97
N GLN A 61 -11.59 -8.69 3.75
CA GLN A 61 -12.92 -8.11 3.90
C GLN A 61 -12.91 -6.81 4.70
N LYS A 62 -11.94 -6.61 5.62
CA LYS A 62 -11.84 -5.38 6.41
C LYS A 62 -11.41 -4.22 5.53
N ILE A 63 -10.43 -4.46 4.65
CA ILE A 63 -9.98 -3.45 3.68
C ILE A 63 -11.11 -3.08 2.72
N LEU A 64 -11.82 -4.08 2.19
CA LEU A 64 -12.97 -3.84 1.29
C LEU A 64 -14.06 -3.01 1.98
N SER A 65 -14.49 -3.40 3.18
CA SER A 65 -15.52 -2.68 3.93
C SER A 65 -15.10 -1.28 4.36
N TRP A 66 -13.81 -1.06 4.63
CA TRP A 66 -13.29 0.27 4.92
C TRP A 66 -13.25 1.15 3.66
N ALA A 67 -12.77 0.62 2.54
CA ALA A 67 -12.61 1.37 1.30
C ALA A 67 -13.94 1.82 0.66
N ASP A 68 -15.06 1.17 0.98
CA ASP A 68 -16.41 1.62 0.60
C ASP A 68 -16.74 3.04 1.09
N GLN A 69 -15.98 3.58 2.05
CA GLN A 69 -16.07 4.97 2.51
C GLN A 69 -15.53 6.00 1.50
N GLY A 70 -14.85 5.55 0.44
CA GLY A 70 -14.46 6.37 -0.71
C GLY A 70 -13.01 6.83 -0.75
N ASP A 71 -12.15 6.33 0.13
CA ASP A 71 -10.75 6.78 0.21
C ASP A 71 -9.83 6.23 -0.90
N ILE A 72 -10.12 5.04 -1.42
CA ILE A 72 -9.35 4.39 -2.48
C ILE A 72 -10.25 3.58 -3.42
N ARG A 73 -9.76 3.26 -4.62
CA ARG A 73 -10.40 2.31 -5.52
C ARG A 73 -10.05 0.87 -5.12
N VAL A 74 -11.06 0.03 -4.93
CA VAL A 74 -10.88 -1.39 -4.59
C VAL A 74 -11.66 -2.32 -5.51
N THR A 75 -11.17 -3.54 -5.67
CA THR A 75 -11.89 -4.62 -6.35
C THR A 75 -11.56 -5.93 -5.66
N ARG A 76 -12.55 -6.83 -5.56
CA ARG A 76 -12.35 -8.15 -4.97
C ARG A 76 -11.52 -9.03 -5.91
N GLY A 77 -10.46 -9.65 -5.39
CA GLY A 77 -9.59 -10.61 -6.12
C GLY A 77 -9.91 -12.08 -5.85
#